data_AF-A0A944WPN5-F1
#
_entry.id   AF-A0A944WPN5-F1
#
_cell.length_a   1.000
_cell.length_b   1.000
_cell.length_c   1.000
_cell.angle_alpha   90.00
_cell.angle_beta   90.00
_cell.angle_gamma   90.00
#
_symmetry.space_group_name_H-M   'P 1'
#
loop_
_entity.id
_entity.type
_entity.pdbx_description
1 polymer ?
#
loop_
_entity_poly.entity_id
_entity_poly.type
_entity_poly.pdbx_seq_one_letter_code
_entity_poly.pdbx_strand_id
1 'polypeptide(L)'
;MMNLPKIFVQIASYRDPECQWTVKDLFDKAAHPERVFVGQCLQSDPVEDAHCNVIPSPRPDQTRTIRVLSTETLGVCWARALTQSLFQDEDFVLMIDSHMRFIEGWDTAMIEELGRCDSPKPLLSTYPAPYTPPNNLSEDTRPSVLALKPVDEFGRLRFRAHFLPEPPNQPTRGAFIAAGFIFTRGNFVREVPYDPWLYFRNEEVCLAARAYTHGWDVYSPTKTLLYHYYYVPTESEKRSLHWDDNSNWQDLTRQSEERYQHLLCRKTEDISSDSLQEIDKYGLGDTRSLEDYERYCGIDFAKQVFQNRAFRGLFEQDQS
;
A
#
# COMPACT_ATOMS: atom_id res chain seq x y z
N MET A 1 -7.24 -30.86 -13.39
CA MET A 1 -7.59 -29.47 -13.03
C MET A 1 -6.37 -28.61 -13.30
N MET A 2 -6.49 -27.55 -14.09
CA MET A 2 -5.40 -26.58 -14.21
C MET A 2 -5.20 -25.92 -12.85
N ASN A 3 -3.95 -25.85 -12.38
CA ASN A 3 -3.64 -25.19 -11.11
C ASN A 3 -3.78 -23.67 -11.35
N LEU A 4 -4.77 -23.04 -10.72
CA LEU A 4 -4.97 -21.59 -10.83
C LEU A 4 -3.85 -20.86 -10.06
N PRO A 5 -3.36 -19.71 -10.56
CA PRO A 5 -2.38 -18.93 -9.82
C PRO A 5 -3.02 -18.38 -8.55
N LYS A 6 -2.32 -18.51 -7.43
CA LYS A 6 -2.78 -18.10 -6.11
C LYS A 6 -2.51 -16.62 -5.85
N ILE A 7 -3.38 -15.99 -5.07
CA ILE A 7 -3.25 -14.60 -4.65
C ILE A 7 -3.22 -14.57 -3.12
N PHE A 8 -2.15 -14.02 -2.54
CA PHE A 8 -2.09 -13.69 -1.12
C PHE A 8 -2.56 -12.25 -0.89
N VAL A 9 -3.69 -12.08 -0.20
CA VAL A 9 -4.22 -10.77 0.19
C VAL A 9 -3.74 -10.45 1.61
N GLN A 10 -2.94 -9.40 1.73
CA GLN A 10 -2.36 -8.92 2.97
C GLN A 10 -3.15 -7.73 3.52
N ILE A 11 -3.60 -7.84 4.77
CA ILE A 11 -4.39 -6.81 5.45
C ILE A 11 -3.80 -6.52 6.84
N ALA A 12 -3.42 -5.26 7.08
CA ALA A 12 -3.15 -4.78 8.43
C ALA A 12 -4.38 -3.99 8.91
N SER A 13 -4.93 -4.36 10.07
CA SER A 13 -6.10 -3.71 10.65
C SER A 13 -5.79 -3.24 12.06
N TYR A 14 -6.06 -1.98 12.35
CA TYR A 14 -5.96 -1.41 13.69
C TYR A 14 -7.35 -1.01 14.15
N ARG A 15 -7.94 -1.83 15.03
CA ARG A 15 -9.27 -1.59 15.64
C ARG A 15 -10.34 -1.18 14.61
N ASP A 16 -10.30 -1.72 13.40
CA ASP A 16 -11.17 -1.31 12.30
C ASP A 16 -12.36 -2.28 12.12
N PRO A 17 -13.60 -1.84 12.36
CA PRO A 17 -14.77 -2.71 12.22
C PRO A 17 -15.08 -3.11 10.78
N GLU A 18 -14.49 -2.45 9.78
CA GLU A 18 -14.69 -2.77 8.37
C GLU A 18 -13.83 -3.96 7.90
N CYS A 19 -12.79 -4.38 8.64
CA CYS A 19 -11.89 -5.46 8.23
C CYS A 19 -12.63 -6.76 7.89
N GLN A 20 -13.57 -7.15 8.75
CA GLN A 20 -14.40 -8.34 8.55
C GLN A 20 -15.26 -8.25 7.28
N TRP A 21 -15.74 -7.05 6.94
CA TRP A 21 -16.57 -6.80 5.76
C TRP A 21 -15.73 -6.76 4.48
N THR A 22 -14.51 -6.22 4.56
CA THR A 22 -13.52 -6.30 3.49
C THR A 22 -13.18 -7.75 3.14
N VAL A 23 -12.92 -8.59 4.15
CA VAL A 23 -12.64 -10.02 3.96
C VAL A 23 -13.86 -10.76 3.41
N LYS A 24 -15.07 -10.41 3.84
CA LYS A 24 -16.28 -10.99 3.27
C LYS A 24 -16.43 -10.61 1.79
N ASP A 25 -16.32 -9.32 1.47
CA ASP A 25 -16.55 -8.78 0.13
C ASP A 25 -15.53 -9.30 -0.89
N LEU A 26 -14.26 -9.42 -0.51
CA LEU A 26 -13.22 -9.96 -1.40
C LEU A 26 -13.46 -11.42 -1.76
N PHE A 27 -13.99 -12.24 -0.84
CA PHE A 27 -14.31 -13.64 -1.14
C PHE A 27 -15.60 -13.76 -1.95
N ASP A 28 -16.63 -13.00 -1.61
CA ASP A 28 -17.93 -13.05 -2.27
C ASP A 28 -17.85 -12.65 -3.76
N LYS A 29 -16.94 -11.72 -4.09
CA LYS A 29 -16.80 -11.16 -5.44
C LYS A 29 -15.61 -11.69 -6.23
N ALA A 30 -14.84 -12.63 -5.68
CA ALA A 30 -13.79 -13.29 -6.44
C ALA A 30 -14.42 -14.24 -7.47
N ALA A 31 -13.94 -14.23 -8.71
CA ALA A 31 -14.36 -15.18 -9.73
C ALA A 31 -13.90 -16.61 -9.40
N HIS A 32 -12.75 -16.75 -8.76
CA HIS A 32 -12.20 -18.03 -8.29
C HIS A 32 -11.75 -17.89 -6.83
N PRO A 33 -12.68 -17.89 -5.86
CA PRO A 33 -12.35 -17.69 -4.45
C PRO A 33 -11.42 -18.77 -3.88
N GLU A 34 -11.28 -19.93 -4.52
CA GLU A 34 -10.31 -20.98 -4.19
C GLU A 34 -8.85 -20.61 -4.44
N ARG A 35 -8.57 -19.57 -5.24
CA ARG A 35 -7.20 -19.08 -5.46
C ARG A 35 -6.76 -18.02 -4.45
N VAL A 36 -7.69 -17.50 -3.65
CA VAL A 36 -7.47 -16.34 -2.76
C VAL A 36 -7.12 -16.80 -1.35
N PHE A 37 -5.98 -16.37 -0.82
CA PHE A 37 -5.56 -16.63 0.55
C PHE A 37 -5.40 -15.30 1.28
N VAL A 38 -6.00 -15.15 2.45
CA VAL A 38 -5.93 -13.91 3.23
C VAL A 38 -4.92 -14.09 4.36
N GLY A 39 -3.96 -13.18 4.47
CA GLY A 39 -3.17 -12.95 5.66
C GLY A 39 -3.61 -11.65 6.32
N GLN A 40 -3.94 -11.70 7.60
CA GLN A 40 -4.33 -10.50 8.34
C GLN A 40 -3.59 -10.36 9.67
N CYS A 41 -3.12 -9.14 9.96
CA CYS A 41 -2.66 -8.74 11.28
C CYS A 41 -3.73 -7.84 11.91
N LEU A 42 -4.40 -8.38 12.93
CA LEU A 42 -5.46 -7.72 13.68
C LEU A 42 -4.88 -7.13 14.96
N GLN A 43 -4.70 -5.82 14.98
CA GLN A 43 -4.21 -5.04 16.12
C GLN A 43 -5.42 -4.51 16.89
N SER A 44 -5.91 -5.29 17.85
CA SER A 44 -7.18 -5.04 18.52
C SER A 44 -7.23 -5.75 19.87
N ASP A 45 -7.91 -5.17 20.85
CA ASP A 45 -8.23 -5.86 22.10
C ASP A 45 -9.42 -6.81 21.90
N PRO A 46 -9.33 -8.09 22.32
CA PRO A 46 -10.38 -9.07 22.09
C PRO A 46 -11.69 -8.78 22.84
N VAL A 47 -11.67 -7.96 23.89
CA VAL A 47 -12.83 -7.57 24.68
C VAL A 47 -13.35 -6.21 24.24
N GLU A 48 -12.51 -5.18 24.22
CA GLU A 48 -12.94 -3.81 23.88
C GLU A 48 -13.33 -3.68 22.40
N ASP A 49 -12.59 -4.35 21.52
CA ASP A 49 -12.78 -4.27 20.06
C ASP A 49 -13.48 -5.52 19.50
N ALA A 50 -14.24 -6.25 20.34
CA ALA A 50 -14.97 -7.45 19.93
C ALA A 50 -15.90 -7.20 18.73
N HIS A 51 -16.45 -5.99 18.63
CA HIS A 51 -17.31 -5.55 17.53
C HIS A 51 -16.61 -5.55 16.15
N CYS A 52 -15.27 -5.50 16.10
CA CYS A 52 -14.50 -5.59 14.87
C CYS A 52 -14.39 -7.02 14.31
N ASN A 53 -14.78 -8.03 15.09
CA ASN A 53 -14.51 -9.44 14.81
C ASN A 53 -15.77 -10.32 14.94
N VAL A 54 -16.95 -9.79 14.59
CA VAL A 54 -18.24 -10.48 14.76
C VAL A 54 -18.60 -11.39 13.58
N ILE A 55 -18.09 -11.08 12.39
CA ILE A 55 -18.31 -11.86 11.17
C ILE A 55 -17.09 -12.75 10.91
N PRO A 56 -17.23 -14.08 10.87
CA PRO A 56 -16.12 -14.95 10.50
C PRO A 56 -15.81 -14.82 9.02
N SER A 57 -14.55 -15.10 8.65
CA SER A 57 -14.16 -15.22 7.24
C SER A 57 -15.04 -16.27 6.52
N PRO A 58 -15.56 -15.99 5.31
CA PRO A 58 -16.27 -16.99 4.50
C PRO A 58 -15.45 -18.24 4.17
N ARG A 59 -14.12 -18.13 4.21
CA ARG A 59 -13.17 -19.22 3.92
C ARG A 59 -12.08 -19.28 5.00
N PRO A 60 -12.38 -19.85 6.18
CA PRO A 60 -11.45 -19.87 7.32
C PRO A 60 -10.17 -20.64 7.01
N ASP A 61 -10.23 -21.73 6.24
CA ASP A 61 -9.06 -22.53 5.84
C ASP A 61 -8.12 -21.78 4.89
N GLN A 62 -8.58 -20.69 4.28
CA GLN A 62 -7.79 -19.79 3.42
C GLN A 62 -7.46 -18.47 4.15
N THR A 63 -7.71 -18.37 5.46
CA THR A 63 -7.47 -17.14 6.24
C THR A 63 -6.48 -17.39 7.37
N ARG A 64 -5.29 -16.79 7.25
CA ARG A 64 -4.21 -16.82 8.23
C ARG A 64 -4.24 -15.54 9.04
N THR A 65 -4.27 -15.62 10.37
CA THR A 65 -4.44 -14.46 11.26
C THR A 65 -3.33 -14.39 12.30
N ILE A 66 -2.67 -13.23 12.39
CA ILE A 66 -1.88 -12.80 13.54
C ILE A 66 -2.74 -11.83 14.35
N ARG A 67 -2.81 -12.03 15.67
CA ARG A 67 -3.50 -11.11 16.59
C ARG A 67 -2.45 -10.44 17.49
N VAL A 68 -2.55 -9.13 17.61
CA VAL A 68 -1.69 -8.30 18.45
C VAL A 68 -2.62 -7.41 19.28
N LEU A 69 -2.32 -7.23 20.57
CA LEU A 69 -3.05 -6.25 21.37
C LEU A 69 -2.83 -4.84 20.80
N SER A 70 -3.86 -4.00 20.80
CA SER A 70 -3.76 -2.62 20.29
C SER A 70 -2.68 -1.80 21.02
N THR A 71 -2.37 -2.15 22.27
CA THR A 71 -1.34 -1.53 23.11
C THR A 71 0.08 -2.03 22.83
N GLU A 72 0.26 -3.12 22.09
CA GLU A 72 1.56 -3.76 21.81
C GLU A 72 2.05 -3.53 20.38
N THR A 73 1.22 -2.95 19.51
CA THR A 73 1.62 -2.66 18.13
C THR A 73 2.59 -1.49 18.02
N LEU A 74 3.40 -1.51 16.97
CA LEU A 74 4.31 -0.42 16.57
C LEU A 74 3.78 0.38 15.36
N GLY A 75 2.52 0.17 14.96
CA GLY A 75 1.87 0.87 13.87
C GLY A 75 1.78 0.08 12.57
N VAL A 76 1.29 0.74 11.51
CA VAL A 76 0.84 0.08 10.27
C VAL A 76 1.97 -0.60 9.50
N CYS A 77 3.16 0.01 9.40
CA CYS A 77 4.25 -0.60 8.62
C CYS A 77 4.79 -1.86 9.30
N TRP A 78 4.92 -1.85 10.63
CA TRP A 78 5.24 -3.03 11.42
C TRP A 78 4.19 -4.13 11.27
N ALA A 79 2.90 -3.78 11.34
CA ALA A 79 1.82 -4.75 11.14
C ALA A 79 1.79 -5.32 9.71
N ARG A 80 2.07 -4.50 8.69
CA ARG A 80 2.22 -4.96 7.30
C ARG A 80 3.42 -5.91 7.18
N ALA A 81 4.57 -5.60 7.79
CA ALA A 81 5.72 -6.50 7.81
C ALA A 81 5.42 -7.84 8.51
N LEU A 82 4.72 -7.82 9.65
CA LEU A 82 4.26 -9.06 10.31
C LEU A 82 3.32 -9.87 9.41
N THR A 83 2.39 -9.21 8.72
CA THR A 83 1.45 -9.90 7.83
C THR A 83 2.16 -10.58 6.67
N GLN A 84 3.27 -10.01 6.17
CA GLN A 84 4.11 -10.65 5.14
C GLN A 84 4.70 -11.99 5.59
N SER A 85 4.89 -12.23 6.89
CA SER A 85 5.34 -13.55 7.40
C SER A 85 4.35 -14.68 7.17
N LEU A 86 3.09 -14.36 6.86
CA LEU A 86 2.04 -15.33 6.54
C LEU A 86 2.01 -15.72 5.05
N PHE A 87 2.82 -15.09 4.20
CA PHE A 87 2.95 -15.43 2.78
C PHE A 87 3.59 -16.83 2.63
N GLN A 88 3.02 -17.67 1.76
CA GLN A 88 3.43 -19.05 1.51
C GLN A 88 3.64 -19.31 0.02
N ASP A 89 4.43 -18.47 -0.64
CA ASP A 89 4.78 -18.61 -2.06
C ASP A 89 3.59 -18.52 -3.02
N GLU A 90 2.53 -17.78 -2.66
CA GLU A 90 1.47 -17.48 -3.61
C GLU A 90 2.01 -16.69 -4.84
N ASP A 91 1.47 -16.96 -6.03
CA ASP A 91 1.97 -16.40 -7.29
C ASP A 91 1.85 -14.87 -7.38
N PHE A 92 0.84 -14.31 -6.72
CA PHE A 92 0.56 -12.89 -6.63
C PHE A 92 0.34 -12.44 -5.19
N VAL A 93 0.58 -11.16 -4.94
CA VAL A 93 0.26 -10.49 -3.69
C VAL A 93 -0.63 -9.28 -3.94
N LEU A 94 -1.63 -9.11 -3.09
CA LEU A 94 -2.48 -7.93 -2.99
C LEU A 94 -2.30 -7.33 -1.59
N MET A 95 -1.71 -6.15 -1.47
CA MET A 95 -1.66 -5.40 -0.20
C MET A 95 -2.74 -4.32 -0.21
N ILE A 96 -3.56 -4.29 0.84
CA ILE A 96 -4.69 -3.37 0.95
C ILE A 96 -4.84 -2.85 2.38
N ASP A 97 -5.58 -1.74 2.50
CA ASP A 97 -6.13 -1.32 3.79
C ASP A 97 -7.29 -2.24 4.22
N SER A 98 -7.74 -2.10 5.46
CA SER A 98 -8.75 -2.99 6.05
C SER A 98 -10.20 -2.61 5.74
N HIS A 99 -10.45 -1.58 4.95
CA HIS A 99 -11.78 -1.00 4.73
C HIS A 99 -11.97 -0.74 3.23
N MET A 100 -12.15 -1.85 2.51
CA MET A 100 -12.19 -1.91 1.06
C MET A 100 -13.46 -2.60 0.57
N ARG A 101 -13.82 -2.31 -0.68
CA ARG A 101 -14.80 -3.09 -1.44
C ARG A 101 -14.26 -3.42 -2.82
N PHE A 102 -14.67 -4.54 -3.39
CA PHE A 102 -14.17 -5.07 -4.64
C PHE A 102 -15.22 -4.97 -5.74
N ILE A 103 -14.77 -4.94 -6.99
CA ILE A 103 -15.64 -5.23 -8.14
C ILE A 103 -15.89 -6.73 -8.23
N GLU A 104 -16.95 -7.12 -8.94
CA GLU A 104 -17.17 -8.52 -9.30
C GLU A 104 -16.04 -9.05 -10.18
N GLY A 105 -15.51 -10.22 -9.87
CA GLY A 105 -14.39 -10.86 -10.58
C GLY A 105 -13.04 -10.15 -10.43
N TRP A 106 -12.82 -9.43 -9.32
CA TRP A 106 -11.62 -8.60 -9.11
C TRP A 106 -10.31 -9.37 -9.27
N ASP A 107 -10.27 -10.63 -8.84
CA ASP A 107 -9.09 -11.50 -8.84
C ASP A 107 -8.61 -11.80 -10.26
N THR A 108 -9.53 -12.08 -11.19
CA THR A 108 -9.22 -12.21 -12.62
C THR A 108 -8.84 -10.85 -13.21
N ALA A 109 -9.62 -9.81 -12.93
CA ALA A 109 -9.41 -8.48 -13.50
C ALA A 109 -8.05 -7.87 -13.13
N MET A 110 -7.57 -8.10 -11.90
CA MET A 110 -6.25 -7.65 -11.46
C MET A 110 -5.11 -8.39 -12.17
N ILE A 111 -5.21 -9.71 -12.33
CA ILE A 111 -4.21 -10.51 -13.07
C ILE A 111 -4.14 -10.06 -14.53
N GLU A 112 -5.29 -9.83 -15.17
CA GLU A 112 -5.38 -9.32 -16.53
C GLU A 112 -4.76 -7.92 -16.65
N GLU A 113 -5.14 -6.96 -15.79
CA GLU A 113 -4.57 -5.62 -15.79
C GLU A 113 -3.06 -5.63 -15.61
N LEU A 114 -2.55 -6.44 -14.68
CA LEU A 114 -1.12 -6.58 -14.44
C LEU A 114 -0.40 -7.15 -15.68
N GLY A 115 -1.00 -8.11 -16.37
CA GLY A 115 -0.47 -8.71 -17.59
C GLY A 115 -0.43 -7.77 -18.81
N ARG A 116 -1.15 -6.65 -18.78
CA ARG A 116 -1.10 -5.61 -19.82
C ARG A 116 -0.01 -4.57 -19.59
N CYS A 117 0.69 -4.63 -18.47
CA CYS A 117 1.81 -3.73 -18.18
C CYS A 117 3.05 -4.14 -18.99
N ASP A 118 3.65 -3.20 -19.71
CA ASP A 118 4.90 -3.41 -20.45
C ASP A 118 6.13 -3.35 -19.53
N SER A 119 6.27 -4.37 -18.67
CA SER A 119 7.38 -4.53 -17.73
C SER A 119 7.56 -5.99 -17.32
N PRO A 120 8.80 -6.47 -17.09
CA PRO A 120 9.04 -7.77 -16.48
C PRO A 120 8.65 -7.84 -14.99
N LYS A 121 8.60 -6.70 -14.30
CA LYS A 121 8.28 -6.58 -12.87
C LYS A 121 7.22 -5.49 -12.63
N PRO A 122 5.99 -5.66 -13.15
CA PRO A 122 4.95 -4.64 -13.00
C PRO A 122 4.34 -4.67 -11.60
N LEU A 123 3.86 -3.52 -11.15
CA LEU A 123 3.12 -3.35 -9.90
C LEU A 123 1.96 -2.39 -10.16
N LEU A 124 0.72 -2.81 -9.88
CA LEU A 124 -0.45 -1.95 -9.94
C LEU A 124 -0.63 -1.20 -8.63
N SER A 125 -0.72 0.12 -8.67
CA SER A 125 -1.05 0.96 -7.53
C SER A 125 -1.66 2.30 -7.94
N THR A 126 -2.68 2.72 -7.21
CA THR A 126 -3.30 4.05 -7.27
C THR A 126 -4.18 4.24 -6.04
N TYR A 127 -4.73 5.44 -5.83
CA TYR A 127 -5.80 5.61 -4.85
C TYR A 127 -7.13 5.07 -5.41
N PRO A 128 -7.76 4.09 -4.75
CA PRO A 128 -9.05 3.54 -5.17
C PRO A 128 -10.18 4.58 -5.20
N ALA A 129 -11.26 4.27 -5.90
CA ALA A 129 -12.47 5.10 -5.86
C ALA A 129 -13.10 5.05 -4.45
N PRO A 130 -13.80 6.10 -3.99
CA PRO A 130 -14.40 6.09 -2.67
C PRO A 130 -15.62 5.15 -2.58
N TYR A 131 -15.87 4.57 -1.41
CA TYR A 131 -17.19 4.07 -1.02
C TYR A 131 -17.56 4.55 0.38
N THR A 132 -18.84 4.47 0.73
CA THR A 132 -19.31 4.57 2.11
C THR A 132 -20.00 3.26 2.55
N PRO A 133 -19.74 2.77 3.78
CA PRO A 133 -20.41 1.61 4.31
C PRO A 133 -21.95 1.75 4.28
N PRO A 134 -22.69 0.64 4.12
CA PRO A 134 -22.15 -0.72 4.00
C PRO A 134 -21.54 -1.02 2.63
N ASN A 135 -22.08 -0.48 1.52
CA ASN A 135 -21.67 -0.79 0.15
C ASN A 135 -22.07 0.30 -0.87
N ASN A 136 -22.11 1.57 -0.47
CA ASN A 136 -22.44 2.66 -1.37
C ASN A 136 -21.17 3.10 -2.14
N LEU A 137 -20.98 2.50 -3.32
CA LEU A 137 -19.81 2.73 -4.17
C LEU A 137 -19.97 4.06 -4.93
N SER A 138 -18.87 4.81 -5.08
CA SER A 138 -18.90 6.02 -5.90
C SER A 138 -19.21 5.70 -7.36
N GLU A 139 -20.09 6.50 -7.96
CA GLU A 139 -20.37 6.47 -9.40
C GLU A 139 -19.20 7.01 -10.24
N ASP A 140 -18.37 7.87 -9.64
CA ASP A 140 -17.15 8.38 -10.29
C ASP A 140 -16.04 7.33 -10.23
N THR A 141 -16.00 6.50 -11.26
CA THR A 141 -15.06 5.39 -11.40
C THR A 141 -13.90 5.73 -12.34
N ARG A 142 -13.70 7.02 -12.63
CA ARG A 142 -12.60 7.48 -13.50
C ARG A 142 -11.26 6.95 -12.98
N PRO A 143 -10.42 6.37 -13.86
CA PRO A 143 -9.10 5.95 -13.43
C PRO A 143 -8.28 7.15 -13.00
N SER A 144 -7.39 6.93 -12.04
CA SER A 144 -6.52 7.98 -11.51
C SER A 144 -5.07 7.51 -11.49
N VAL A 145 -4.18 8.47 -11.67
CA VAL A 145 -2.75 8.31 -11.40
C VAL A 145 -2.39 9.00 -10.09
N LEU A 146 -1.31 8.57 -9.45
CA LEU A 146 -0.79 9.25 -8.26
C LEU A 146 0.07 10.44 -8.64
N ALA A 147 -0.24 11.58 -8.04
CA ALA A 147 0.48 12.83 -8.23
C ALA A 147 0.82 13.49 -6.89
N LEU A 148 1.94 14.20 -6.87
CA LEU A 148 2.36 15.01 -5.72
C LEU A 148 1.40 16.20 -5.53
N LYS A 149 1.00 16.48 -4.29
CA LYS A 149 0.33 17.72 -3.89
C LYS A 149 1.36 18.85 -3.77
N PRO A 150 0.95 20.13 -3.85
CA PRO A 150 1.83 21.24 -3.48
C PRO A 150 2.49 20.98 -2.12
N VAL A 151 3.82 21.02 -2.11
CA VAL A 151 4.63 20.74 -0.92
C VAL A 151 4.54 21.94 0.00
N ASP A 152 4.32 21.69 1.29
CA ASP A 152 4.25 22.74 2.30
C ASP A 152 5.64 23.24 2.72
N GLU A 153 5.69 24.29 3.54
CA GLU A 153 6.93 24.88 4.06
C GLU A 153 7.79 23.89 4.86
N PHE A 154 7.21 22.76 5.30
CA PHE A 154 7.89 21.70 6.03
C PHE A 154 8.44 20.60 5.12
N GLY A 155 8.33 20.75 3.79
CA GLY A 155 8.85 19.76 2.83
C GLY A 155 8.05 18.45 2.79
N ARG A 156 6.83 18.42 3.31
CA ARG A 156 6.08 17.17 3.47
C ARG A 156 5.50 16.69 2.14
N LEU A 157 5.91 15.50 1.73
CA LEU A 157 5.39 14.84 0.55
C LEU A 157 4.00 14.28 0.86
N ARG A 158 3.00 14.72 0.10
CA ARG A 158 1.63 14.21 0.16
C ARG A 158 1.15 13.96 -1.25
N PHE A 159 0.45 12.86 -1.47
CA PHE A 159 -0.04 12.51 -2.79
C PHE A 159 -1.55 12.74 -2.91
N ARG A 160 -2.04 12.72 -4.15
CA ARG A 160 -3.46 12.77 -4.51
C ARG A 160 -3.72 11.89 -5.71
N ALA A 161 -4.98 11.47 -5.84
CA ALA A 161 -5.51 10.97 -7.09
C ALA A 161 -5.58 12.14 -8.08
N HIS A 162 -4.96 11.98 -9.24
CA HIS A 162 -5.19 12.82 -10.40
C HIS A 162 -6.05 12.02 -11.39
N PHE A 163 -7.34 12.34 -11.43
CA PHE A 163 -8.29 11.66 -12.31
C PHE A 163 -7.98 11.95 -13.77
N LEU A 164 -7.88 10.88 -14.56
CA LEU A 164 -7.75 10.99 -16.00
C LEU A 164 -9.13 11.33 -16.59
N PRO A 165 -9.18 12.20 -17.61
CA PRO A 165 -10.44 12.59 -18.24
C PRO A 165 -11.12 11.41 -18.94
N GLU A 166 -10.32 10.52 -19.52
CA GLU A 166 -10.77 9.32 -20.23
C GLU A 166 -9.99 8.10 -19.75
N PRO A 167 -10.59 6.89 -19.77
CA PRO A 167 -9.87 5.66 -19.47
C PRO A 167 -8.73 5.41 -20.46
N PRO A 168 -7.50 5.18 -19.97
CA PRO A 168 -6.37 4.88 -20.85
C PRO A 168 -6.50 3.47 -21.44
N ASN A 169 -6.00 3.27 -22.66
CA ASN A 169 -6.05 1.96 -23.31
C ASN A 169 -5.12 0.93 -22.68
N GLN A 170 -4.10 1.35 -21.94
CA GLN A 170 -3.13 0.50 -21.23
C GLN A 170 -2.86 1.07 -19.84
N PRO A 171 -2.44 0.23 -18.86
CA PRO A 171 -2.07 0.71 -17.54
C PRO A 171 -1.05 1.85 -17.65
N THR A 172 -1.29 2.94 -16.92
CA THR A 172 -0.49 4.16 -17.04
C THR A 172 0.74 4.06 -16.15
N ARG A 173 1.94 4.31 -16.69
CA ARG A 173 3.18 4.35 -15.90
C ARG A 173 3.08 5.38 -14.77
N GLY A 174 3.46 4.94 -13.57
CA GLY A 174 3.50 5.73 -12.35
C GLY A 174 4.92 5.80 -11.77
N ALA A 175 5.11 6.69 -10.80
CA ALA A 175 6.34 6.76 -10.01
C ALA A 175 6.10 6.65 -8.49
N PHE A 176 4.84 6.67 -8.04
CA PHE A 176 4.48 6.67 -6.63
C PHE A 176 3.55 5.49 -6.33
N ILE A 177 3.58 5.01 -5.09
CA ILE A 177 2.75 3.91 -4.61
C ILE A 177 1.72 4.46 -3.62
N ALA A 178 0.49 3.97 -3.71
CA ALA A 178 -0.50 4.07 -2.66
C ALA A 178 -0.51 2.74 -1.91
N ALA A 179 -0.03 2.73 -0.67
CA ALA A 179 0.21 1.45 0.01
C ALA A 179 -1.06 0.72 0.46
N GLY A 180 -2.20 1.42 0.46
CA GLY A 180 -3.53 0.83 0.61
C GLY A 180 -4.05 0.10 -0.64
N PHE A 181 -3.31 0.09 -1.74
CA PHE A 181 -3.57 -0.75 -2.91
C PHE A 181 -2.29 -1.03 -3.71
N ILE A 182 -1.78 -2.25 -3.58
CA ILE A 182 -0.66 -2.77 -4.36
C ILE A 182 -1.01 -4.18 -4.85
N PHE A 183 -1.06 -4.40 -6.17
CA PHE A 183 -1.18 -5.73 -6.74
C PHE A 183 0.01 -6.06 -7.65
N THR A 184 0.69 -7.17 -7.38
CA THR A 184 1.88 -7.58 -8.13
C THR A 184 2.19 -9.07 -7.93
N ARG A 185 3.32 -9.55 -8.45
CA ARG A 185 3.84 -10.91 -8.28
C ARG A 185 4.28 -11.15 -6.83
N GLY A 186 4.09 -12.37 -6.34
CA GLY A 186 4.36 -12.73 -4.94
C GLY A 186 5.83 -12.55 -4.51
N ASN A 187 6.80 -12.68 -5.42
CA ASN A 187 8.22 -12.46 -5.12
C ASN A 187 8.54 -11.02 -4.67
N PHE A 188 7.64 -10.05 -4.92
CA PHE A 188 7.75 -8.69 -4.39
C PHE A 188 7.93 -8.68 -2.86
N VAL A 189 7.22 -9.56 -2.14
CA VAL A 189 7.28 -9.67 -0.67
C VAL A 189 8.71 -9.96 -0.17
N ARG A 190 9.50 -10.68 -0.96
CA ARG A 190 10.89 -11.05 -0.62
C ARG A 190 11.91 -10.04 -1.10
N GLU A 191 11.69 -9.49 -2.29
CA GLU A 191 12.62 -8.54 -2.90
C GLU A 191 12.51 -7.16 -2.26
N VAL A 192 11.30 -6.74 -1.92
CA VAL A 192 10.98 -5.42 -1.37
C VAL A 192 10.08 -5.59 -0.13
N PRO A 193 10.59 -6.19 0.95
CA PRO A 193 9.80 -6.42 2.16
C PRO A 193 9.35 -5.10 2.77
N TYR A 194 8.17 -5.09 3.40
CA TYR A 194 7.67 -3.92 4.12
C TYR A 194 8.62 -3.58 5.25
N ASP A 195 8.98 -2.31 5.39
CA ASP A 195 9.94 -1.87 6.40
C ASP A 195 9.22 -1.67 7.76
N PRO A 196 9.47 -2.52 8.77
CA PRO A 196 8.82 -2.41 10.06
C PRO A 196 9.31 -1.21 10.89
N TRP A 197 10.40 -0.56 10.47
CA TRP A 197 11.01 0.59 11.15
C TRP A 197 10.48 1.93 10.62
N LEU A 198 9.66 1.91 9.57
CA LEU A 198 8.83 3.05 9.20
C LEU A 198 7.54 3.05 10.03
N TYR A 199 6.91 4.21 10.20
CA TYR A 199 5.71 4.32 11.05
C TYR A 199 4.44 4.53 10.23
N PHE A 200 4.32 5.69 9.55
CA PHE A 200 3.14 6.07 8.77
C PHE A 200 3.48 7.07 7.67
N ARG A 201 4.18 8.15 8.01
CA ARG A 201 4.62 9.14 7.02
C ARG A 201 5.82 8.62 6.22
N ASN A 202 5.92 9.06 4.97
CA ASN A 202 6.98 8.73 4.03
C ASN A 202 7.12 7.25 3.66
N GLU A 203 6.31 6.35 4.23
CA GLU A 203 6.36 4.93 3.93
C GLU A 203 6.09 4.65 2.44
N GLU A 204 5.09 5.32 1.86
CA GLU A 204 4.69 5.16 0.46
C GLU A 204 5.82 5.57 -0.51
N VAL A 205 6.51 6.68 -0.23
CA VAL A 205 7.60 7.17 -1.08
C VAL A 205 8.87 6.34 -0.91
N CYS A 206 9.17 5.88 0.30
CA CYS A 206 10.25 4.92 0.56
C CYS A 206 9.98 3.61 -0.19
N LEU A 207 8.76 3.07 -0.10
CA LEU A 207 8.39 1.83 -0.79
C LEU A 207 8.47 1.98 -2.31
N ALA A 208 8.04 3.12 -2.86
CA ALA A 208 8.16 3.41 -4.30
C ALA A 208 9.62 3.48 -4.76
N ALA A 209 10.48 4.18 -4.02
CA ALA A 209 11.91 4.26 -4.33
C ALA A 209 12.61 2.90 -4.24
N ARG A 210 12.29 2.11 -3.21
CA ARG A 210 12.81 0.75 -3.05
C ARG A 210 12.32 -0.16 -4.17
N ALA A 211 11.03 -0.16 -4.48
CA ALA A 211 10.49 -0.90 -5.62
C ALA A 211 11.22 -0.55 -6.92
N TYR A 212 11.39 0.76 -7.20
CA TYR A 212 12.11 1.21 -8.39
C TYR A 212 13.56 0.71 -8.42
N THR A 213 14.32 0.90 -7.34
CA THR A 213 15.73 0.51 -7.28
C THR A 213 15.95 -1.02 -7.34
N HIS A 214 14.93 -1.82 -7.01
CA HIS A 214 14.89 -3.29 -7.21
C HIS A 214 14.36 -3.74 -8.60
N GLY A 215 14.11 -2.79 -9.50
CA GLY A 215 13.67 -3.07 -10.88
C GLY A 215 12.15 -3.19 -11.08
N TRP A 216 11.33 -2.89 -10.06
CA TRP A 216 9.88 -2.90 -10.18
C TRP A 216 9.32 -1.61 -10.77
N ASP A 217 8.31 -1.75 -11.60
CA ASP A 217 7.70 -0.64 -12.33
C ASP A 217 6.26 -0.43 -11.87
N VAL A 218 5.97 0.79 -11.41
CA VAL A 218 4.62 1.14 -10.93
C VAL A 218 3.72 1.53 -12.10
N TYR A 219 2.48 1.07 -12.05
CA TYR A 219 1.42 1.38 -12.99
C TYR A 219 0.12 1.68 -12.26
N SER A 220 -0.67 2.61 -12.77
CA SER A 220 -2.06 2.78 -12.37
C SER A 220 -2.96 2.00 -13.34
N PRO A 221 -3.96 1.25 -12.83
CA PRO A 221 -4.85 0.46 -13.67
C PRO A 221 -5.73 1.35 -14.55
N THR A 222 -6.27 0.80 -15.62
CA THR A 222 -7.10 1.58 -16.57
C THR A 222 -8.55 1.74 -16.13
N LYS A 223 -8.93 1.08 -15.04
CA LYS A 223 -10.28 1.08 -14.48
C LYS A 223 -10.22 0.89 -12.97
N THR A 224 -11.33 1.21 -12.31
CA THR A 224 -11.51 0.92 -10.88
C THR A 224 -11.56 -0.60 -10.66
N LEU A 225 -10.72 -1.11 -9.75
CA LEU A 225 -10.64 -2.54 -9.40
C LEU A 225 -11.12 -2.82 -7.97
N LEU A 226 -11.12 -1.78 -7.13
CA LEU A 226 -11.59 -1.79 -5.75
C LEU A 226 -11.88 -0.36 -5.31
N TYR A 227 -12.46 -0.24 -4.13
CA TYR A 227 -12.90 1.00 -3.50
C TYR A 227 -12.36 1.09 -2.09
N HIS A 228 -12.22 2.31 -1.57
CA HIS A 228 -11.68 2.61 -0.25
C HIS A 228 -12.62 3.51 0.55
N TYR A 229 -12.74 3.24 1.86
CA TYR A 229 -13.51 4.06 2.78
C TYR A 229 -12.69 5.24 3.33
N TYR A 230 -12.71 6.36 2.60
CA TYR A 230 -11.96 7.57 2.96
C TYR A 230 -12.64 8.44 4.03
N TYR A 231 -13.97 8.58 3.95
CA TYR A 231 -14.69 9.62 4.68
C TYR A 231 -15.47 9.05 5.84
N VAL A 232 -15.08 9.39 7.06
CA VAL A 232 -15.92 9.13 8.23
C VAL A 232 -16.93 10.29 8.38
N PRO A 233 -18.24 10.05 8.27
CA PRO A 233 -19.23 11.13 8.26
C PRO A 233 -19.51 11.72 9.65
N THR A 234 -19.27 10.98 10.73
CA THR A 234 -19.54 11.42 12.10
C THR A 234 -18.40 11.14 13.07
N GLU A 235 -18.26 11.95 14.12
CA GLU A 235 -17.28 11.71 15.20
C GLU A 235 -17.52 10.38 15.92
N SER A 236 -18.77 9.91 16.02
CA SER A 236 -19.10 8.60 16.59
C SER A 236 -18.62 7.41 15.75
N GLU A 237 -18.34 7.62 14.46
CA GLU A 237 -17.82 6.61 13.54
C GLU A 237 -16.31 6.75 13.32
N LYS A 238 -15.67 7.70 14.03
CA LYS A 238 -14.24 7.97 13.92
C LYS A 238 -13.46 6.76 14.39
N ARG A 239 -12.73 6.16 13.45
CA ARG A 239 -11.83 5.05 13.72
C ARG A 239 -10.70 5.50 14.64
N SER A 240 -10.37 4.67 15.61
CA SER A 240 -9.18 4.87 16.44
C SER A 240 -7.94 4.85 15.57
N LEU A 241 -7.08 5.84 15.75
CA LEU A 241 -5.79 5.90 15.07
C LEU A 241 -4.71 5.55 16.09
N HIS A 242 -3.68 4.84 15.66
CA HIS A 242 -2.65 4.36 16.59
C HIS A 242 -1.97 5.50 17.36
N TRP A 243 -1.78 6.68 16.75
CA TRP A 243 -1.23 7.85 17.43
C TRP A 243 -2.18 8.53 18.41
N ASP A 244 -3.48 8.23 18.37
CA ASP A 244 -4.44 8.68 19.38
C ASP A 244 -4.32 7.80 20.66
N ASP A 245 -3.91 6.54 20.51
CA ASP A 245 -3.86 5.55 21.59
C ASP A 245 -2.44 5.31 22.17
N ASN A 246 -1.37 5.56 21.40
CA ASN A 246 0.00 5.23 21.79
C ASN A 246 0.84 6.47 22.11
N SER A 247 1.24 6.66 23.38
CA SER A 247 2.03 7.83 23.82
C SER A 247 3.39 7.98 23.15
N ASN A 248 3.96 6.89 22.62
CA ASN A 248 5.30 6.87 22.01
C ASN A 248 5.27 7.14 20.50
N TRP A 249 4.12 7.49 19.91
CA TRP A 249 3.98 7.72 18.47
C TRP A 249 4.95 8.78 17.93
N GLN A 250 5.34 9.76 18.77
CA GLN A 250 6.28 10.82 18.40
C GLN A 250 7.68 10.27 18.16
N ASP A 251 8.15 9.34 19.01
CA ASP A 251 9.44 8.68 18.83
C ASP A 251 9.44 7.75 17.62
N LEU A 252 8.37 6.98 17.41
CA LEU A 252 8.21 6.15 16.20
C LEU A 252 8.22 7.03 14.93
N THR A 253 7.57 8.18 14.99
CA THR A 253 7.57 9.14 13.88
C THR A 253 8.96 9.73 13.63
N ARG A 254 9.70 10.08 14.69
CA ARG A 254 11.07 10.59 14.59
C ARG A 254 11.99 9.55 13.97
N GLN A 255 11.95 8.30 14.45
CA GLN A 255 12.75 7.20 13.90
C GLN A 255 12.44 6.97 12.42
N SER A 256 11.15 6.92 12.07
CA SER A 256 10.70 6.78 10.68
C SER A 256 11.15 7.94 9.78
N GLU A 257 11.20 9.16 10.31
CA GLU A 257 11.65 10.35 9.58
C GLU A 257 13.17 10.33 9.35
N GLU A 258 13.95 10.04 10.39
CA GLU A 258 15.41 9.86 10.28
C GLU A 258 15.75 8.76 9.26
N ARG A 259 14.99 7.67 9.25
CA ARG A 259 15.15 6.58 8.30
C ARG A 259 14.84 7.00 6.86
N TYR A 260 13.77 7.77 6.63
CA TYR A 260 13.48 8.37 5.33
C TYR A 260 14.61 9.31 4.88
N GLN A 261 15.13 10.14 5.79
CA GLN A 261 16.22 11.06 5.49
C GLN A 261 17.52 10.35 5.12
N HIS A 262 17.80 9.22 5.78
CA HIS A 262 18.93 8.37 5.41
C HIS A 262 18.75 7.76 4.02
N LEU A 263 17.60 7.11 3.78
CA LEU A 263 17.33 6.38 2.53
C LEU A 263 17.25 7.28 1.30
N LEU A 264 16.48 8.38 1.38
CA LEU A 264 16.13 9.17 0.20
C LEU A 264 16.84 10.52 0.18
N CYS A 265 17.04 11.16 1.33
CA CYS A 265 17.71 12.47 1.38
C CYS A 265 19.25 12.36 1.47
N ARG A 266 19.79 11.13 1.49
CA ARG A 266 21.24 10.84 1.60
C ARG A 266 21.90 11.50 2.84
N LYS A 267 21.15 11.69 3.92
CA LYS A 267 21.71 12.20 5.18
C LYS A 267 22.43 11.09 5.92
N THR A 268 23.66 11.38 6.37
CA THR A 268 24.50 10.45 7.12
C THR A 268 24.89 10.97 8.50
N GLU A 269 24.78 12.28 8.71
CA GLU A 269 25.00 12.94 10.00
C GLU A 269 23.68 13.04 10.79
N ASP A 270 23.78 13.02 12.12
CA ASP A 270 22.65 13.20 13.05
C ASP A 270 21.49 12.19 12.93
N ILE A 271 21.76 10.99 12.42
CA ILE A 271 20.82 9.88 12.39
C ILE A 271 21.10 8.93 13.57
N SER A 272 20.07 8.62 14.38
CA SER A 272 20.22 7.65 15.47
C SER A 272 20.48 6.24 14.92
N SER A 273 21.33 5.47 15.60
CA SER A 273 21.54 4.05 15.29
C SER A 273 20.24 3.25 15.34
N ASP A 274 19.32 3.63 16.23
CA ASP A 274 18.03 2.95 16.37
C ASP A 274 17.16 3.11 15.12
N SER A 275 17.31 4.23 14.40
CA SER A 275 16.59 4.52 13.15
C SER A 275 17.15 3.73 11.94
N LEU A 276 18.37 3.20 12.08
CA LEU A 276 19.07 2.41 11.06
C LEU A 276 19.03 0.91 11.33
N GLN A 277 18.16 0.46 12.25
CA GLN A 277 17.98 -0.96 12.51
C GLN A 277 17.65 -1.73 11.23
N GLU A 278 18.41 -2.79 11.00
CA GLU A 278 18.26 -3.69 9.85
C GLU A 278 18.21 -2.96 8.48
N ILE A 279 18.84 -1.79 8.36
CA ILE A 279 18.76 -0.97 7.14
C ILE A 279 19.16 -1.74 5.88
N ASP A 280 20.12 -2.67 5.99
CA ASP A 280 20.56 -3.52 4.87
C ASP A 280 19.44 -4.44 4.33
N LYS A 281 18.45 -4.81 5.16
CA LYS A 281 17.30 -5.64 4.73
C LYS A 281 16.21 -4.83 4.05
N TYR A 282 16.11 -3.55 4.39
CA TYR A 282 15.04 -2.66 3.92
C TYR A 282 15.60 -1.44 3.16
N GLY A 283 16.80 -1.59 2.62
CA GLY A 283 17.51 -0.57 1.85
C GLY A 283 16.96 -0.43 0.43
N LEU A 284 17.69 0.38 -0.35
CA LEU A 284 17.50 0.51 -1.78
C LEU A 284 18.14 -0.69 -2.51
N GLY A 285 17.60 -0.99 -3.69
CA GLY A 285 18.16 -2.01 -4.58
C GLY A 285 19.34 -1.49 -5.40
N ASP A 286 19.98 -2.41 -6.12
CA ASP A 286 21.15 -2.17 -6.96
C ASP A 286 20.86 -2.25 -8.47
N THR A 287 19.61 -2.55 -8.86
CA THR A 287 19.21 -2.70 -10.26
C THR A 287 19.09 -1.35 -10.98
N ARG A 288 18.61 -0.32 -10.27
CA ARG A 288 18.56 1.08 -10.72
C ARG A 288 18.97 1.99 -9.57
N SER A 289 19.58 3.13 -9.88
CA SER A 289 20.06 4.06 -8.84
C SER A 289 18.93 4.91 -8.25
N LEU A 290 19.15 5.50 -7.07
CA LEU A 290 18.26 6.51 -6.51
C LEU A 290 18.23 7.75 -7.41
N GLU A 291 19.36 8.13 -7.98
CA GLU A 291 19.49 9.26 -8.91
C GLU A 291 18.60 9.07 -10.16
N ASP A 292 18.50 7.84 -10.67
CA ASP A 292 17.59 7.51 -11.77
C ASP A 292 16.14 7.63 -11.33
N TYR A 293 15.80 7.19 -10.12
CA TYR A 293 14.46 7.34 -9.57
C TYR A 293 14.09 8.82 -9.38
N GLU A 294 14.99 9.64 -8.81
CA GLU A 294 14.81 11.08 -8.64
C GLU A 294 14.55 11.79 -9.97
N ARG A 295 15.33 11.43 -11.02
CA ARG A 295 15.13 11.94 -12.38
C ARG A 295 13.78 11.52 -12.96
N TYR A 296 13.41 10.26 -12.77
CA TYR A 296 12.16 9.69 -13.27
C TYR A 296 10.94 10.32 -12.59
N CYS A 297 10.90 10.30 -11.25
CA CYS A 297 9.77 10.80 -10.47
C CYS A 297 9.72 12.34 -10.39
N GLY A 298 10.83 13.02 -10.73
CA GLY A 298 10.92 14.47 -10.74
C GLY A 298 11.05 15.08 -9.35
N ILE A 299 11.69 14.37 -8.41
CA ILE A 299 11.94 14.83 -7.03
C ILE A 299 13.43 14.67 -6.74
N ASP A 300 14.14 15.76 -6.44
CA ASP A 300 15.45 15.70 -5.78
C ASP A 300 15.21 15.73 -4.28
N PHE A 301 15.35 14.58 -3.61
CA PHE A 301 14.97 14.44 -2.20
C PHE A 301 15.93 15.21 -1.29
N ALA A 302 17.21 15.24 -1.63
CA ALA A 302 18.23 15.94 -0.85
C ALA A 302 18.03 17.46 -0.90
N LYS A 303 17.74 18.01 -2.08
CA LYS A 303 17.55 19.46 -2.28
C LYS A 303 16.10 19.92 -2.14
N GLN A 304 15.15 19.00 -2.01
CA GLN A 304 13.71 19.29 -1.99
C GLN A 304 13.28 20.10 -3.21
N VAL A 305 13.74 19.69 -4.41
CA VAL A 305 13.39 20.31 -5.69
C VAL A 305 12.42 19.41 -6.44
N PHE A 306 11.30 19.99 -6.90
CA PHE A 306 10.19 19.26 -7.50
C PHE A 306 9.93 19.72 -8.93
N GLN A 307 9.85 18.78 -9.86
CA GLN A 307 9.53 19.04 -11.26
C GLN A 307 8.02 18.91 -11.52
N ASN A 308 7.53 19.58 -12.57
CA ASN A 308 6.11 19.57 -12.92
C ASN A 308 5.53 18.15 -13.14
N ARG A 309 6.34 17.20 -13.62
CA ARG A 309 5.91 15.81 -13.83
C ARG A 309 5.42 15.14 -12.54
N ALA A 310 6.06 15.41 -11.40
CA ALA A 310 5.66 14.89 -10.09
C ALA A 310 4.23 15.34 -9.72
N PHE A 311 3.90 16.60 -9.99
CA PHE A 311 2.58 17.20 -9.68
C PHE A 311 1.46 16.79 -10.64
N ARG A 312 1.83 16.28 -11.82
CA ARG A 312 0.91 15.75 -12.84
C ARG A 312 0.65 14.26 -12.68
N GLY A 313 1.62 13.50 -12.15
CA GLY A 313 1.51 12.04 -12.00
C GLY A 313 1.61 11.28 -13.32
N LEU A 314 2.18 11.90 -14.36
CA LEU A 314 2.35 11.32 -15.69
C LEU A 314 3.85 11.22 -16.00
N PHE A 315 4.32 9.99 -16.19
CA PHE A 315 5.74 9.68 -16.34
C PHE A 315 5.93 8.95 -17.67
N GLU A 316 6.38 9.67 -18.69
CA GLU A 316 6.83 9.08 -19.94
C GLU A 316 8.25 8.54 -19.75
N GLN A 317 8.59 7.41 -20.37
CA GLN A 317 9.99 7.08 -20.55
C GLN A 317 10.58 8.13 -21.50
N ASP A 318 11.66 8.78 -21.09
CA ASP A 318 12.51 9.47 -22.06
C ASP A 318 12.91 8.41 -23.10
N GLN A 319 12.43 8.57 -24.34
CA GLN A 319 12.89 7.73 -25.44
C GLN A 319 14.38 8.03 -25.61
N SER A 320 15.22 7.16 -25.06
CA SER A 320 16.68 7.22 -25.21
C SER A 320 17.11 6.92 -26.63
#